data_AF-A0A174QCT2-F1
#
_entry.id   AF-A0A174QCT2-F1
#
_cell.length_a   1.000
_cell.length_b   1.000
_cell.length_c   1.000
_cell.angle_alpha   90.00
_cell.angle_beta   90.00
_cell.angle_gamma   90.00
#
_symmetry.space_group_name_H-M   'P 1'
#
loop_
_entity.id
_entity.type
_entity.pdbx_description
1 polymer ?
#
loop_
_entity_poly.entity_id
_entity_poly.type
_entity_poly.pdbx_seq_one_letter_code
_entity_poly.pdbx_strand_id
1 'polypeptide(L)'
;MFFAAAEERGDNLLDGRGDAYCGMLNASYNLKLRGMKAYIPEYPVGNAEECAEMLHEFVLIARAVVGLSSLKIISFGPRPLNFLACNAPIQQLYNLGVEIEKNFPHHGAVAFGNFGKTLYEVFKYVGVPVEEIGYNQSAGVRYPTENPWG
;
A
#
# COMPACT_ATOMS: atom_id res chain seq x y z
N MET A 1 2.10 0.74 13.80
CA MET A 1 2.86 -0.22 14.62
C MET A 1 2.39 -0.11 16.05
N PHE A 2 2.44 -1.18 16.83
CA PHE A 2 2.10 -1.19 18.24
C PHE A 2 3.09 -2.11 19.00
N PHE A 3 3.76 -1.55 20.00
CA PHE A 3 4.69 -2.21 20.92
C PHE A 3 4.63 -1.49 22.27
N ALA A 4 5.22 -2.06 23.32
CA ALA A 4 5.25 -1.46 24.65
C ALA A 4 6.69 -1.37 25.18
N ALA A 5 6.92 -0.36 26.02
CA ALA A 5 8.15 -0.26 26.79
C ALA A 5 8.08 -1.20 28.00
N ALA A 6 9.18 -1.88 28.30
CA ALA A 6 9.36 -2.60 29.55
C ALA A 6 9.44 -1.63 30.73
N GLU A 7 8.97 -2.05 31.91
CA GLU A 7 9.08 -1.26 33.12
C GLU A 7 10.50 -1.35 33.68
N GLU A 8 11.21 -0.22 33.74
CA GLU A 8 12.63 -0.19 34.13
C GLU A 8 12.84 -0.14 35.65
N ARG A 9 11.85 0.33 36.43
CA ARG A 9 11.92 0.45 37.90
C ARG A 9 10.53 0.29 38.54
N GLY A 10 10.35 -0.80 39.29
CA GLY A 10 9.21 -1.00 40.19
C GLY A 10 9.64 -1.83 41.40
N ASP A 11 9.19 -1.45 42.60
CA ASP A 11 9.26 -2.33 43.77
C ASP A 11 8.40 -3.56 43.48
N ASN A 12 9.04 -4.63 43.02
CA ASN A 12 8.38 -5.85 42.55
C ASN A 12 7.35 -6.35 43.57
N LEU A 13 6.07 -6.34 43.19
CA LEU A 13 4.99 -6.99 43.96
C LEU A 13 5.06 -8.51 43.75
N LEU A 14 6.08 -9.14 44.35
CA LEU A 14 6.35 -10.59 44.41
C LEU A 14 6.51 -11.29 43.02
N ASP A 15 7.59 -12.04 42.85
CA ASP A 15 7.94 -12.85 41.67
C ASP A 15 8.28 -12.13 40.34
N GLY A 16 8.58 -10.82 40.34
CA GLY A 16 9.23 -10.15 39.20
C GLY A 16 8.39 -10.08 37.91
N ARG A 17 7.07 -10.24 37.99
CA ARG A 17 6.15 -9.95 36.87
C ARG A 17 5.93 -8.44 36.75
N GLY A 18 6.76 -7.78 35.93
CA GLY A 18 6.69 -6.35 35.63
C GLY A 18 6.86 -6.02 34.14
N ASP A 19 6.61 -6.98 33.24
CA ASP A 19 6.62 -6.68 31.81
C ASP A 19 5.28 -6.10 31.35
N ALA A 20 5.31 -5.17 30.39
CA ALA A 20 4.10 -4.59 29.80
C ALA A 20 3.31 -5.58 28.93
N TYR A 21 3.61 -6.88 29.03
CA TYR A 21 3.11 -7.92 28.14
C TYR A 21 1.61 -8.17 28.31
N CYS A 22 1.12 -8.21 29.55
CA CYS A 22 -0.33 -8.28 29.83
C CYS A 22 -1.08 -7.11 29.19
N GLY A 23 -0.50 -5.91 29.24
CA GLY A 23 -1.03 -4.72 28.58
C GLY A 23 -1.03 -4.85 27.05
N MET A 24 0.07 -5.34 26.47
CA MET A 24 0.17 -5.63 25.04
C MET A 24 -0.86 -6.64 24.56
N LEU A 25 -1.08 -7.73 25.30
CA LEU A 25 -2.09 -8.74 24.96
C LEU A 25 -3.49 -8.14 24.98
N ASN A 26 -3.83 -7.37 26.02
CA ASN A 26 -5.12 -6.69 26.11
C ASN A 26 -5.31 -5.68 24.96
N ALA A 27 -4.28 -4.89 24.65
CA ALA A 27 -4.32 -3.93 23.56
C ALA A 27 -4.50 -4.62 22.19
N SER A 28 -3.78 -5.71 21.93
CA SER A 28 -3.91 -6.49 20.68
C SER A 28 -5.33 -7.03 20.48
N TYR A 29 -5.96 -7.50 21.57
CA TYR A 29 -7.33 -7.96 21.56
C TYR A 29 -8.30 -6.81 21.22
N ASN A 30 -8.10 -5.64 21.82
CA ASN A 30 -8.89 -4.44 21.52
C ASN A 30 -8.72 -3.97 20.07
N LEU A 31 -7.51 -4.02 19.52
CA LEU A 31 -7.25 -3.68 18.10
C LEU A 31 -8.08 -4.58 17.18
N LYS A 32 -8.12 -5.88 17.47
CA LYS A 32 -8.94 -6.84 16.71
C LYS A 32 -10.44 -6.54 16.83
N LEU A 33 -10.94 -6.29 18.03
CA LEU A 33 -12.36 -5.94 18.25
C LEU A 33 -12.78 -4.67 17.50
N ARG A 34 -11.87 -3.71 17.36
CA ARG A 34 -12.11 -2.44 16.64
C ARG A 34 -11.87 -2.55 15.13
N GLY A 35 -11.46 -3.72 14.61
CA GLY A 35 -11.09 -3.89 13.21
C GLY A 35 -9.86 -3.08 12.78
N MET A 36 -9.03 -2.64 13.74
CA MET A 36 -7.84 -1.83 13.48
C MET A 36 -6.68 -2.73 13.05
N LYS A 37 -6.13 -2.46 11.86
CA LYS A 37 -4.92 -3.14 11.38
C LYS A 37 -3.68 -2.51 12.01
N ALA A 38 -2.89 -3.29 12.73
CA ALA A 38 -1.63 -2.85 13.31
C ALA A 38 -0.55 -3.91 13.11
N TYR A 39 0.68 -3.46 12.84
CA TYR A 39 1.87 -4.30 12.93
C TYR A 39 2.32 -4.38 14.38
N ILE A 40 2.45 -5.60 14.90
CA ILE A 40 2.96 -5.92 16.24
C ILE A 40 4.22 -6.78 16.04
N PRO A 41 5.40 -6.36 16.53
CA PRO A 41 6.62 -7.18 16.49
C PRO A 41 6.45 -8.53 17.20
N GLU A 42 7.26 -9.52 16.85
CA GLU A 42 7.22 -10.85 17.49
C GLU A 42 7.51 -10.77 19.00
N TYR A 43 8.46 -9.92 19.38
CA TYR A 43 8.76 -9.56 20.77
C TYR A 43 8.39 -8.09 21.00
N PRO A 44 7.12 -7.78 21.33
CA PRO A 44 6.63 -6.40 21.27
C PRO A 44 6.79 -5.65 22.59
N VAL A 45 7.62 -6.14 23.51
CA VAL A 45 7.95 -5.48 24.78
C VAL A 45 9.46 -5.42 24.87
N GLY A 46 10.01 -4.23 25.07
CA GLY A 46 11.46 -4.06 25.18
C GLY A 46 11.88 -2.80 25.92
N ASN A 47 13.16 -2.70 26.23
CA ASN A 47 13.77 -1.49 26.76
C ASN A 47 13.87 -0.39 25.67
N ALA A 48 14.44 0.78 26.02
CA ALA A 48 14.53 1.90 25.08
C ALA A 48 15.30 1.57 23.78
N GLU A 49 16.39 0.82 23.87
CA GLU A 49 17.22 0.44 22.71
C GLU A 49 16.47 -0.55 21.81
N GLU A 50 15.90 -1.60 22.40
CA GLU A 50 15.10 -2.59 21.69
C GLU A 50 13.87 -1.94 21.02
N CYS A 51 13.19 -1.02 21.69
CA CYS A 51 12.09 -0.26 21.10
C CYS A 51 12.52 0.58 19.89
N ALA A 52 13.72 1.17 19.94
CA ALA A 52 14.27 1.93 18.82
C ALA A 52 14.57 1.01 17.63
N GLU A 53 15.12 -0.18 17.88
CA GLU A 53 15.35 -1.19 16.84
C GLU A 53 14.03 -1.63 16.17
N MET A 54 12.99 -1.93 16.96
CA MET A 54 11.68 -2.28 16.40
C MET A 54 11.10 -1.16 15.52
N LEU A 55 11.30 0.10 15.89
CA LEU A 55 10.91 1.25 15.07
C LEU A 55 11.69 1.27 13.75
N HIS A 56 13.00 1.05 13.79
CA HIS A 56 13.85 1.02 12.59
C HIS A 56 13.44 -0.07 11.61
N GLU A 57 13.08 -1.26 12.10
CA GLU A 57 12.55 -2.34 11.26
C GLU A 57 11.21 -1.95 10.61
N PHE A 58 10.33 -1.30 11.39
CA PHE A 58 9.03 -0.87 10.89
C PHE A 58 9.13 0.22 9.80
N VAL A 59 10.21 1.01 9.75
CA VAL A 59 10.40 2.03 8.71
C VAL A 59 10.30 1.43 7.31
N LEU A 60 10.87 0.25 7.07
CA LEU A 60 10.82 -0.40 5.75
C LEU A 60 9.38 -0.77 5.37
N ILE A 61 8.63 -1.32 6.31
CA ILE A 61 7.22 -1.69 6.13
C ILE A 61 6.38 -0.43 5.88
N ALA A 62 6.56 0.61 6.70
CA ALA A 62 5.83 1.86 6.56
C ALA A 62 6.10 2.53 5.20
N ARG A 63 7.37 2.57 4.75
CA ARG A 63 7.74 3.11 3.43
C ARG A 63 7.10 2.31 2.29
N ALA A 64 7.07 0.99 2.39
CA ALA A 64 6.40 0.14 1.40
C ALA A 64 4.89 0.43 1.34
N VAL A 65 4.22 0.48 2.49
CA VAL A 65 2.78 0.78 2.57
C VAL A 65 2.48 2.16 1.99
N VAL A 66 3.25 3.19 2.36
CA VAL A 66 3.08 4.55 1.83
C VAL A 66 3.31 4.59 0.32
N GLY A 67 4.39 3.97 -0.17
CA GLY A 67 4.70 3.92 -1.59
C GLY A 67 3.62 3.19 -2.41
N LEU A 68 3.07 2.10 -1.88
CA LEU A 68 2.00 1.34 -2.52
C LEU A 68 0.66 2.09 -2.48
N SER A 69 0.37 2.86 -1.44
CA SER A 69 -0.89 3.60 -1.32
C SER A 69 -1.10 4.67 -2.40
N SER A 70 -0.02 5.10 -3.06
CA SER A 70 -0.08 6.04 -4.19
C SER A 70 0.31 5.39 -5.53
N LEU A 71 0.50 4.07 -5.57
CA LEU A 71 0.94 3.39 -6.78
C LEU A 71 -0.23 3.28 -7.77
N LYS A 72 0.02 3.71 -9.02
CA LYS A 72 -0.89 3.54 -10.15
C LYS A 72 -0.32 2.50 -11.10
N ILE A 73 -1.09 1.45 -11.40
CA ILE A 73 -0.67 0.38 -12.31
C ILE A 73 -1.53 0.45 -13.57
N ILE A 74 -0.86 0.53 -14.73
CA ILE A 74 -1.50 0.48 -16.05
C ILE A 74 -1.17 -0.88 -16.67
N SER A 75 -2.20 -1.66 -17.03
CA SER A 75 -2.02 -2.99 -17.60
C SER A 75 -2.33 -3.03 -19.10
N PHE A 76 -1.54 -3.80 -19.84
CA PHE A 76 -1.75 -4.08 -21.27
C PHE A 76 -1.86 -5.59 -21.48
N GLY A 77 -2.88 -6.05 -22.18
CA GLY A 77 -3.13 -7.47 -22.48
C GLY A 77 -4.36 -8.05 -21.78
N PRO A 78 -5.10 -9.00 -22.42
CA PRO A 78 -6.05 -9.82 -21.67
C PRO A 78 -5.27 -10.72 -20.72
N ARG A 79 -5.74 -10.85 -19.49
CA ARG A 79 -5.20 -11.90 -18.60
C ARG A 79 -5.62 -13.25 -19.16
N PRO A 80 -4.70 -14.21 -19.36
CA PRO A 80 -5.09 -15.52 -19.86
C PRO A 80 -6.10 -16.14 -18.89
N LEU A 81 -7.30 -16.47 -19.39
CA LEU A 81 -8.39 -17.06 -18.59
C LEU A 81 -7.94 -18.35 -17.87
N ASN A 82 -6.97 -19.06 -18.46
CA ASN A 82 -6.45 -20.33 -17.95
C ASN A 82 -5.19 -20.18 -17.07
N PHE A 83 -4.71 -18.95 -16.81
CA PHE A 83 -3.60 -18.71 -15.88
C PHE A 83 -4.10 -17.96 -14.65
N LEU A 84 -4.55 -18.73 -13.64
CA LEU A 84 -4.99 -18.21 -12.35
C LEU A 84 -3.91 -17.33 -11.67
N ALA A 85 -2.63 -17.61 -11.90
CA ALA A 85 -1.51 -16.79 -11.42
C ALA A 85 -1.49 -15.37 -12.02
N CYS A 86 -1.90 -15.21 -13.27
CA CYS A 86 -2.08 -13.89 -13.90
C CYS A 86 -3.36 -13.21 -13.39
N ASN A 87 -4.37 -13.98 -13.01
CA ASN A 87 -5.58 -13.50 -12.34
C ASN A 87 -5.38 -13.27 -10.84
N ALA A 88 -4.13 -13.14 -10.37
CA ALA A 88 -3.79 -12.86 -8.98
C ALA A 88 -4.76 -11.80 -8.42
N PRO A 89 -5.31 -12.07 -7.22
CA PRO A 89 -6.50 -11.37 -6.76
C PRO A 89 -6.20 -9.88 -6.60
N ILE A 90 -6.77 -9.11 -7.52
CA ILE A 90 -6.62 -7.65 -7.62
C ILE A 90 -7.14 -6.98 -6.34
N GLN A 91 -8.06 -7.67 -5.65
CA GLN A 91 -8.60 -7.26 -4.37
C GLN A 91 -7.50 -6.90 -3.36
N GLN A 92 -6.38 -7.61 -3.34
CA GLN A 92 -5.27 -7.33 -2.43
C GLN A 92 -4.63 -5.98 -2.73
N LEU A 93 -4.54 -5.59 -4.00
CA LEU A 93 -4.00 -4.30 -4.42
C LEU A 93 -4.97 -3.17 -4.04
N TYR A 94 -6.28 -3.35 -4.28
CA TYR A 94 -7.28 -2.39 -3.82
C TYR A 94 -7.31 -2.24 -2.29
N ASN A 95 -7.14 -3.33 -1.55
CA ASN A 95 -7.05 -3.31 -0.08
C ASN A 95 -5.83 -2.49 0.43
N LEU A 96 -4.84 -2.24 -0.44
CA LEU A 96 -3.67 -1.40 -0.16
C LEU A 96 -3.81 0.03 -0.71
N GLY A 97 -4.95 0.39 -1.30
CA GLY A 97 -5.18 1.70 -1.92
C GLY A 97 -4.59 1.85 -3.33
N VAL A 98 -4.13 0.76 -3.95
CA VAL A 98 -3.59 0.78 -5.32
C VAL A 98 -4.74 0.93 -6.31
N GLU A 99 -4.59 1.87 -7.24
CA GLU A 99 -5.54 2.06 -8.35
C GLU A 99 -5.05 1.37 -9.62
N ILE A 100 -5.99 0.72 -10.33
CA ILE A 100 -5.71 0.01 -11.57
C ILE A 100 -6.73 0.45 -12.62
N GLU A 101 -6.24 0.89 -13.77
CA GLU A 101 -7.07 1.39 -14.87
C GLU A 101 -6.82 0.60 -16.17
N LYS A 102 -7.92 0.32 -16.88
CA LYS A 102 -8.06 -0.25 -18.23
C LYS A 102 -7.43 -1.65 -18.45
N ASN A 103 -8.16 -2.50 -19.20
CA ASN A 103 -7.81 -3.89 -19.52
C ASN A 103 -7.70 -4.06 -21.05
N PHE A 104 -6.69 -3.45 -21.66
CA PHE A 104 -6.58 -3.38 -23.11
C PHE A 104 -6.21 -4.73 -23.75
N PRO A 105 -6.87 -5.18 -24.83
CA PRO A 105 -6.52 -6.44 -25.48
C PRO A 105 -5.19 -6.34 -26.28
N HIS A 106 -4.19 -7.06 -25.76
CA HIS A 106 -2.96 -7.64 -26.32
C HIS A 106 -1.91 -6.76 -27.02
N HIS A 107 -2.23 -5.64 -27.68
CA HIS A 107 -1.24 -4.91 -28.49
C HIS A 107 -0.89 -3.55 -27.89
N GLY A 108 0.35 -3.44 -27.39
CA GLY A 108 0.95 -2.18 -26.93
C GLY A 108 2.07 -1.75 -27.87
N ALA A 109 2.08 -0.49 -28.28
CA ALA A 109 3.20 0.12 -28.98
C ALA A 109 3.90 1.10 -28.03
N VAL A 110 5.23 1.00 -27.93
CA VAL A 110 6.05 1.89 -27.08
C VAL A 110 6.91 2.75 -27.98
N ALA A 111 6.82 4.07 -27.80
CA ALA A 111 7.70 5.04 -28.45
C ALA A 111 8.63 5.67 -27.41
N PHE A 112 9.91 5.82 -27.74
CA PHE A 112 10.91 6.40 -26.83
C PHE A 112 11.17 7.87 -27.17
N GLY A 113 10.93 8.78 -26.22
CA GLY A 113 11.15 10.23 -26.39
C GLY A 113 9.93 11.06 -25.97
N ASN A 114 10.04 12.39 -26.06
CA ASN A 114 8.99 13.32 -25.64
C ASN A 114 7.96 13.57 -26.75
N PHE A 115 7.21 12.53 -27.14
CA PHE A 115 6.26 12.60 -28.26
C PHE A 115 4.79 12.72 -27.84
N GLY A 116 4.50 12.85 -26.55
CA GLY A 116 3.12 12.84 -26.03
C GLY A 116 2.19 13.83 -26.71
N LYS A 117 2.62 15.09 -26.89
CA LYS A 117 1.83 16.13 -27.57
C LYS A 117 1.55 15.75 -29.03
N THR A 118 2.58 15.32 -29.76
CA THR A 118 2.44 14.96 -31.17
C THR A 118 1.52 13.76 -31.36
N LEU A 119 1.69 12.71 -30.55
CA LEU A 119 0.86 11.51 -30.60
C LEU A 119 -0.60 11.84 -30.24
N TYR A 120 -0.83 12.68 -29.24
CA TYR A 120 -2.18 13.12 -28.87
C TYR A 120 -2.91 13.80 -30.05
N GLU A 121 -2.25 14.75 -30.72
CA GLU A 121 -2.85 15.43 -31.89
C GLU A 121 -3.02 14.49 -33.09
N VAL A 122 -2.07 13.58 -33.34
CA VAL A 122 -2.19 12.57 -34.40
C VAL A 122 -3.37 11.64 -34.13
N PHE A 123 -3.52 11.13 -32.91
CA PHE A 123 -4.64 10.25 -32.55
C PHE A 123 -5.99 10.93 -32.70
N LYS A 124 -6.08 12.21 -32.30
CA LYS A 124 -7.28 13.02 -32.57
C LYS A 124 -7.55 13.18 -34.06
N TYR A 125 -6.51 13.45 -34.85
CA TYR A 125 -6.63 13.62 -36.30
C TYR A 125 -7.09 12.33 -37.01
N VAL A 126 -6.61 11.17 -36.58
CA VAL A 126 -7.02 9.87 -37.17
C VAL A 126 -8.33 9.31 -36.59
N GLY A 127 -9.01 10.07 -35.72
CA GLY A 127 -10.36 9.75 -35.24
C GLY A 127 -10.43 8.88 -33.99
N VAL A 128 -9.34 8.77 -33.21
CA VAL A 128 -9.41 8.13 -31.88
C VAL A 128 -10.23 9.03 -30.95
N PRO A 129 -11.27 8.51 -30.26
CA PRO A 129 -12.05 9.29 -29.29
C PRO A 129 -11.14 9.87 -28.20
N VAL A 130 -11.31 11.17 -27.88
CA VAL A 130 -10.41 11.89 -26.97
C VAL A 130 -10.44 11.29 -25.56
N GLU A 131 -11.62 10.87 -25.12
CA GLU A 131 -11.88 10.17 -23.86
C GLU A 131 -11.15 8.83 -23.73
N GLU A 132 -10.73 8.22 -24.85
CA GLU A 132 -9.96 6.99 -24.84
C GLU A 132 -8.44 7.24 -24.76
N ILE A 133 -7.97 8.45 -25.10
CA ILE A 133 -6.55 8.82 -25.10
C ILE A 133 -6.11 9.17 -23.67
N GLY A 134 -5.46 8.21 -23.01
CA GLY A 134 -4.85 8.42 -21.69
C GLY A 134 -3.57 9.25 -21.78
N TYR A 135 -3.32 10.06 -20.75
CA TYR A 135 -2.05 10.77 -20.57
C TYR A 135 -1.64 10.80 -19.08
N ASN A 136 -0.35 11.03 -18.85
CA ASN A 136 0.18 11.33 -17.53
C ASN A 136 -0.45 12.64 -17.03
N GLN A 137 -1.19 12.60 -15.93
CA GLN A 137 -1.69 13.81 -15.28
C GLN A 137 -0.64 14.36 -14.31
N SER A 138 -0.59 15.69 -14.16
CA SER A 138 0.28 16.31 -13.15
C SER A 138 -0.15 15.90 -11.75
N ALA A 139 0.80 15.88 -10.81
CA ALA A 139 0.51 15.57 -9.42
C ALA A 139 -0.62 16.47 -8.88
N GLY A 140 -1.67 15.85 -8.32
CA GLY A 140 -2.85 16.53 -7.77
C GLY A 140 -4.07 16.57 -8.68
N VAL A 141 -3.96 16.23 -9.96
CA VAL A 141 -5.12 16.09 -10.86
C VAL A 141 -5.56 14.63 -10.88
N ARG A 142 -6.84 14.40 -10.58
CA ARG A 142 -7.44 13.06 -10.49
C ARG A 142 -7.89 12.58 -11.86
N TYR A 143 -7.65 11.31 -12.16
CA TYR A 143 -8.36 10.60 -13.23
C TYR A 143 -9.85 10.53 -12.90
N PRO A 144 -10.74 10.51 -13.92
CA PRO A 144 -12.19 10.53 -13.72
C PRO A 144 -12.72 9.42 -12.80
N THR A 145 -11.98 8.32 -12.69
CA THR A 145 -12.34 7.14 -11.90
C THR A 145 -11.70 7.07 -10.52
N GLU A 146 -10.82 8.02 -10.15
CA GLU A 146 -10.21 8.05 -8.81
C GLU A 146 -11.21 8.48 -7.74
N ASN A 147 -11.06 7.95 -6.53
CA ASN A 147 -11.88 8.34 -5.38
C ASN A 147 -11.64 9.84 -5.05
N PRO A 148 -12.66 10.70 -5.11
CA PRO A 148 -12.49 12.12 -4.81
C PRO A 148 -12.18 12.37 -3.32
N TRP A 149 -12.43 11.41 -2.43
CA TRP A 149 -12.32 11.58 -0.98
C TRP A 149 -11.06 11.00 -0.34
N GLY A 150 -10.27 10.21 -1.07
CA GLY A 150 -9.13 9.48 -0.48
C GLY A 150 -9.61 8.32 0.37
#